data_AF-A0A7S3UPD1-F1
#
_entry.id   AF-A0A7S3UPD1-F1
#
_cell.length_a   1.000
_cell.length_b   1.000
_cell.length_c   1.000
_cell.angle_alpha   90.00
_cell.angle_beta   90.00
_cell.angle_gamma   90.00
#
_symmetry.space_group_name_H-M   'P 1'
#
loop_
_entity.id
_entity.type
_entity.pdbx_description
1 polymer ?
#
loop_
_entity_poly.entity_id
_entity_poly.type
_entity_poly.pdbx_seq_one_letter_code
_entity_poly.pdbx_strand_id
1 'polypeptide(L)'
;PMILCFKFPNAMCMQQNPRNAVMHVGHSSGQVTLWTPNIPEAAITMQCQHAGIAAMAVDGFAMATSSVDGRWRLWDLRMMDRVSSSGTFGGAVCSMSFSQTGLLSVCNSHMVRVFRNLNHSEPELYLKHRIIGEDIVSAQFRPFEDFCILGRSGG
;
A
#
# COMPACT_ATOMS: atom_id res chain seq x y z
N PRO A 1 -25.62 -19.58 3.12
CA PRO A 1 -24.56 -18.54 2.96
C PRO A 1 -24.40 -18.21 1.47
N MET A 2 -24.78 -17.00 1.06
CA MET A 2 -24.64 -16.55 -0.32
C MET A 2 -23.19 -16.07 -0.51
N ILE A 3 -22.41 -16.77 -1.35
CA ILE A 3 -21.05 -16.33 -1.69
C ILE A 3 -21.21 -15.21 -2.73
N LEU A 4 -20.88 -13.97 -2.34
CA LEU A 4 -20.76 -12.84 -3.26
C LEU A 4 -19.42 -12.96 -4.01
N CYS A 5 -19.47 -13.09 -5.33
CA CYS A 5 -18.30 -13.15 -6.19
C CYS A 5 -18.18 -11.84 -6.99
N PHE A 6 -17.13 -11.07 -6.72
CA PHE A 6 -16.81 -9.85 -7.44
C PHE A 6 -15.74 -10.15 -8.51
N LYS A 7 -15.90 -9.61 -9.72
CA LYS A 7 -14.88 -9.68 -10.77
C LYS A 7 -14.11 -8.36 -10.81
N PHE A 8 -12.81 -8.43 -10.53
CA PHE A 8 -11.91 -7.28 -10.62
C PHE A 8 -10.99 -7.45 -11.85
N PRO A 9 -11.36 -6.93 -13.03
CA PRO A 9 -10.47 -6.98 -14.18
C PRO A 9 -9.18 -6.21 -13.87
N ASN A 10 -8.03 -6.85 -14.11
CA ASN A 10 -6.69 -6.27 -13.96
C ASN A 10 -6.36 -5.73 -12.56
N ALA A 11 -6.84 -6.39 -11.50
CA ALA A 11 -6.41 -6.12 -10.13
C ALA A 11 -4.97 -6.60 -9.91
N MET A 12 -4.11 -5.71 -9.42
CA MET A 12 -2.70 -5.98 -9.13
C MET A 12 -2.45 -6.19 -7.64
N CYS A 13 -3.19 -5.47 -6.79
CA CYS A 13 -3.09 -5.59 -5.35
C CYS A 13 -4.46 -5.36 -4.70
N MET A 14 -4.61 -5.89 -3.49
CA MET A 14 -5.82 -5.70 -2.69
C MET A 14 -5.44 -5.54 -1.21
N GLN A 15 -6.12 -4.63 -0.52
CA GLN A 15 -5.98 -4.44 0.92
C GLN A 15 -7.32 -4.14 1.56
N GLN A 16 -7.52 -4.66 2.78
CA GLN A 16 -8.69 -4.30 3.56
C GLN A 16 -8.38 -3.06 4.40
N ASN A 17 -9.32 -2.14 4.49
CA ASN A 17 -9.29 -1.09 5.48
C ASN A 17 -9.72 -1.65 6.86
N PRO A 18 -8.84 -1.66 7.88
CA PRO A 18 -9.14 -2.25 9.19
C PRO A 18 -10.23 -1.48 9.96
N ARG A 19 -10.51 -0.22 9.62
CA ARG A 19 -11.48 0.63 10.33
C ARG A 19 -12.93 0.41 9.88
N ASN A 20 -13.16 0.19 8.59
CA ASN A 20 -14.50 0.15 8.01
C ASN A 20 -14.76 -1.10 7.15
N ALA A 21 -13.81 -2.04 7.10
CA ALA A 21 -13.86 -3.29 6.35
C ALA A 21 -14.03 -3.14 4.83
N VAL A 22 -13.87 -1.92 4.29
CA VAL A 22 -13.91 -1.66 2.84
C VAL A 22 -12.68 -2.28 2.19
N MET A 23 -12.87 -2.96 1.07
CA MET A 23 -11.79 -3.55 0.29
C MET A 23 -11.28 -2.54 -0.74
N HIS A 24 -9.99 -2.23 -0.69
CA HIS A 24 -9.31 -1.37 -1.64
C HIS A 24 -8.60 -2.25 -2.66
N VAL A 25 -8.87 -2.05 -3.94
CA VAL A 25 -8.31 -2.83 -5.04
C VAL A 25 -7.56 -1.90 -5.97
N GLY A 26 -6.25 -2.14 -6.14
CA GLY A 26 -5.41 -1.38 -7.04
C GLY A 26 -5.34 -2.03 -8.41
N HIS A 27 -5.51 -1.24 -9.48
CA HIS A 27 -5.54 -1.70 -10.86
C HIS A 27 -4.27 -1.30 -11.64
N SER A 28 -4.02 -2.01 -12.74
CA SER A 28 -2.94 -1.67 -13.69
C SER A 28 -3.12 -0.33 -14.40
N SER A 29 -4.32 0.25 -14.37
CA SER A 29 -4.64 1.59 -14.89
C SER A 29 -4.23 2.74 -13.96
N GLY A 30 -3.70 2.44 -12.77
CA GLY A 30 -3.38 3.45 -11.76
C GLY A 30 -4.56 3.89 -10.90
N GLN A 31 -5.71 3.25 -11.06
CA GLN A 31 -6.90 3.47 -10.24
C GLN A 31 -6.93 2.57 -9.01
N VAL A 32 -7.45 3.09 -7.90
CA VAL A 32 -7.88 2.29 -6.76
C VAL A 32 -9.40 2.31 -6.72
N THR A 33 -10.03 1.14 -6.67
CA THR A 33 -11.47 1.00 -6.46
C THR A 33 -11.75 0.51 -5.05
N LEU A 34 -12.80 1.05 -4.42
CA LEU A 34 -13.22 0.70 -3.07
C LEU A 34 -14.53 -0.09 -3.14
N TRP A 35 -14.56 -1.22 -2.46
CA TRP A 35 -15.64 -2.20 -2.54
C TRP A 35 -16.23 -2.50 -1.18
N THR A 36 -17.56 -2.60 -1.15
CA THR A 36 -18.32 -3.02 0.02
C THR A 36 -19.24 -4.17 -0.39
N PRO A 37 -19.50 -5.15 0.48
CA PRO A 37 -20.36 -6.28 0.14
C PRO A 37 -21.83 -5.88 -0.11
N ASN A 38 -22.22 -4.68 0.32
CA ASN A 38 -23.58 -4.16 0.20
C ASN A 38 -23.89 -3.63 -1.21
N ILE A 39 -22.88 -3.29 -2.00
CA ILE A 39 -23.01 -2.66 -3.30
C ILE A 39 -22.33 -3.57 -4.34
N PRO A 40 -23.00 -3.98 -5.42
CA PRO A 40 -22.42 -4.86 -6.43
C PRO A 40 -21.36 -4.17 -7.31
N GLU A 41 -21.27 -2.84 -7.23
CA GLU A 41 -20.35 -1.98 -7.97
C GLU A 41 -19.32 -1.32 -7.04
N ALA A 42 -18.25 -0.77 -7.62
CA ALA A 42 -17.27 -0.01 -6.86
C ALA A 42 -17.93 1.23 -6.22
N ALA A 43 -17.89 1.31 -4.90
CA ALA A 43 -18.48 2.43 -4.16
C ALA A 43 -17.75 3.74 -4.48
N ILE A 44 -16.43 3.67 -4.65
CA ILE A 44 -15.58 4.82 -5.00
C ILE A 44 -14.50 4.33 -5.96
N THR A 45 -14.22 5.12 -6.99
CA THR A 45 -13.09 4.93 -7.90
C THR A 45 -12.18 6.16 -7.82
N MET A 46 -10.93 5.96 -7.39
CA MET A 46 -9.95 7.01 -7.20
C MET A 46 -8.81 6.88 -8.22
N GLN A 47 -8.53 7.95 -8.96
CA GLN A 47 -7.35 8.00 -9.83
C GLN A 47 -6.11 8.32 -8.98
N CYS A 48 -5.46 7.27 -8.48
CA CYS A 48 -4.32 7.44 -7.58
C CYS A 48 -3.03 7.75 -8.33
N GLN A 49 -2.76 7.11 -9.47
CA GLN A 49 -1.51 7.22 -10.21
C GLN A 49 -1.74 7.21 -11.72
N HIS A 50 -0.75 7.62 -12.50
CA HIS A 50 -0.85 7.59 -13.97
C HIS A 50 -0.49 6.22 -14.54
N ALA A 51 0.48 5.54 -13.92
CA ALA A 51 0.83 4.16 -14.22
C ALA A 51 0.20 3.20 -13.19
N GLY A 52 0.30 1.90 -13.47
CA GLY A 52 -0.31 0.86 -12.66
C GLY A 52 0.15 0.85 -11.21
N ILE A 53 -0.74 0.44 -10.32
CA ILE A 53 -0.47 0.33 -8.89
C ILE A 53 0.30 -0.97 -8.64
N ALA A 54 1.53 -0.84 -8.18
CA ALA A 54 2.40 -1.96 -7.84
C ALA A 54 2.12 -2.51 -6.43
N ALA A 55 1.93 -1.61 -5.46
CA ALA A 55 1.61 -2.00 -4.09
C ALA A 55 0.75 -0.92 -3.42
N MET A 56 0.08 -1.31 -2.34
CA MET A 56 -0.78 -0.45 -1.55
C MET A 56 -0.78 -0.88 -0.09
N ALA A 57 -0.90 0.07 0.82
CA ALA A 57 -1.08 -0.15 2.25
C ALA A 57 -2.20 0.75 2.78
N VAL A 58 -2.95 0.28 3.77
CA VAL A 58 -4.07 1.03 4.37
C VAL A 58 -3.97 0.93 5.90
N ASP A 59 -3.94 2.09 6.57
CA ASP A 59 -3.95 2.19 8.05
C ASP A 59 -5.36 2.54 8.60
N GLY A 60 -6.29 2.79 7.69
CA GLY A 60 -7.71 3.01 7.96
C GLY A 60 -8.16 4.45 7.85
N PHE A 61 -7.28 5.40 8.19
CA PHE A 61 -7.45 6.82 7.84
C PHE A 61 -6.59 7.26 6.66
N ALA A 62 -5.45 6.62 6.48
CA ALA A 62 -4.53 6.90 5.40
C ALA A 62 -4.36 5.69 4.50
N MET A 63 -4.08 5.95 3.23
CA MET A 63 -3.75 4.95 2.23
C MET A 63 -2.47 5.37 1.51
N ALA A 64 -1.48 4.49 1.47
CA ALA A 64 -0.27 4.67 0.68
C ALA A 64 -0.38 3.84 -0.60
N THR A 65 -0.06 4.46 -1.74
CA THR A 65 -0.08 3.82 -3.06
C THR A 65 1.27 3.99 -3.72
N SER A 66 1.78 2.94 -4.36
CA SER A 66 3.03 2.95 -5.11
C SER A 66 2.84 2.50 -6.55
N SER A 67 3.53 3.17 -7.45
CA SER A 67 3.46 2.94 -8.90
C SER A 67 4.53 1.93 -9.30
N VAL A 68 4.31 1.29 -10.44
CA VAL A 68 5.37 0.55 -11.17
C VAL A 68 6.58 1.46 -11.44
N ASP A 69 6.37 2.76 -11.64
CA ASP A 69 7.44 3.75 -11.86
C ASP A 69 8.21 4.11 -10.57
N GLY A 70 7.86 3.52 -9.42
CA GLY A 70 8.47 3.83 -8.11
C GLY A 70 8.01 5.15 -7.48
N ARG A 71 7.07 5.85 -8.10
CA ARG A 71 6.37 7.00 -7.50
C ARG A 71 5.40 6.52 -6.43
N TRP A 72 5.24 7.29 -5.36
CA TRP A 72 4.29 6.98 -4.31
C TRP A 72 3.47 8.20 -3.91
N ARG A 73 2.27 7.94 -3.40
CA ARG A 73 1.33 8.96 -2.92
C ARG A 73 0.65 8.46 -1.65
N LEU A 74 0.54 9.35 -0.67
CA LEU A 74 -0.25 9.17 0.54
C LEU A 74 -1.58 9.92 0.40
N TRP A 75 -2.67 9.23 0.73
CA TRP A 75 -4.04 9.72 0.62
C TRP A 75 -4.70 9.75 1.99
N ASP A 76 -5.41 10.84 2.31
CA ASP A 76 -6.35 10.86 3.44
C ASP A 76 -7.71 10.30 2.97
N LEU A 77 -8.10 9.15 3.53
CA LEU A 77 -9.32 8.43 3.18
C LEU A 77 -10.59 9.12 3.69
N ARG A 78 -10.50 10.14 4.55
CA ARG A 78 -11.70 10.86 5.01
C ARG A 78 -12.14 11.90 4.00
N MET A 79 -11.18 12.53 3.32
CA MET A 79 -11.45 13.57 2.32
C MET A 79 -11.42 13.02 0.89
N MET A 80 -10.83 11.83 0.66
CA MET A 80 -10.76 11.08 -0.61
C MET A 80 -10.16 11.80 -1.83
N ASP A 81 -9.94 13.11 -1.75
CA ASP A 81 -9.53 13.97 -2.87
C ASP A 81 -8.22 14.74 -2.58
N ARG A 82 -7.57 14.44 -1.43
CA ARG A 82 -6.34 15.11 -1.01
C ARG A 82 -5.18 14.13 -0.91
N VAL A 83 -4.16 14.39 -1.72
CA VAL A 83 -2.83 13.80 -1.54
C VAL A 83 -2.14 14.56 -0.41
N SER A 84 -1.88 13.87 0.70
CA SER A 84 -1.19 14.45 1.85
C SER A 84 0.29 14.66 1.55
N SER A 85 0.92 13.68 0.92
CA SER A 85 2.33 13.71 0.55
C SER A 85 2.58 12.81 -0.65
N SER A 86 3.66 13.07 -1.37
CA SER A 86 4.05 12.26 -2.52
C SER A 86 5.54 12.37 -2.77
N GLY A 87 6.10 11.36 -3.42
CA GLY A 87 7.51 11.36 -3.77
C GLY A 87 7.87 10.20 -4.67
N THR A 88 9.16 9.88 -4.70
CA THR A 88 9.70 8.72 -5.40
C THR A 88 10.57 7.90 -4.46
N PHE A 89 10.39 6.57 -4.49
CA PHE A 89 11.26 5.66 -3.75
C PHE A 89 12.51 5.26 -4.54
N GLY A 90 12.62 5.70 -5.81
CA GLY A 90 13.78 5.47 -6.67
C GLY A 90 13.92 4.02 -7.14
N GLY A 91 12.81 3.28 -7.20
CA GLY A 91 12.77 1.89 -7.69
C GLY A 91 11.37 1.30 -7.56
N ALA A 92 11.14 0.18 -8.25
CA ALA A 92 9.88 -0.54 -8.18
C ALA A 92 9.66 -1.09 -6.76
N VAL A 93 8.47 -0.84 -6.21
CA VAL A 93 8.06 -1.29 -4.88
C VAL A 93 7.34 -2.63 -5.04
N CYS A 94 7.79 -3.65 -4.32
CA CYS A 94 7.15 -4.97 -4.31
C CYS A 94 6.08 -5.09 -3.23
N SER A 95 6.26 -4.43 -2.08
CA SER A 95 5.34 -4.55 -0.95
C SER A 95 5.36 -3.30 -0.08
N MET A 96 4.21 -2.99 0.52
CA MET A 96 4.07 -1.93 1.51
C MET A 96 3.19 -2.38 2.66
N SER A 97 3.48 -1.89 3.87
CA SER A 97 2.70 -2.20 5.07
C SER A 97 2.75 -1.02 6.05
N PHE A 98 1.62 -0.74 6.66
CA PHE A 98 1.53 0.21 7.76
C PHE A 98 1.71 -0.52 9.10
N SER A 99 2.45 0.12 10.00
CA SER A 99 2.45 -0.21 11.42
C SER A 99 1.32 0.54 12.12
N GLN A 100 0.82 -0.03 13.23
CA GLN A 100 -0.17 0.60 14.09
C GLN A 100 0.30 1.93 14.71
N THR A 101 1.62 2.17 14.74
CA THR A 101 2.22 3.43 15.21
C THR A 101 2.33 4.50 14.11
N GLY A 102 1.86 4.22 12.89
CA GLY A 102 1.90 5.15 11.76
C GLY A 102 3.21 5.12 10.97
N LEU A 103 4.05 4.10 11.17
CA LEU A 103 5.22 3.85 10.31
C LEU A 103 4.79 3.19 9.00
N LEU A 104 5.43 3.55 7.90
CA LEU A 104 5.24 2.90 6.59
C LEU A 104 6.50 2.13 6.20
N SER A 105 6.41 0.82 6.07
CA SER A 105 7.46 0.01 5.44
C SER A 105 7.24 -0.05 3.95
N VAL A 106 8.30 0.19 3.20
CA VAL A 106 8.36 0.11 1.75
C VAL A 106 9.45 -0.87 1.39
N CYS A 107 9.09 -1.87 0.60
CA CYS A 107 9.99 -2.90 0.16
C CYS A 107 10.28 -2.76 -1.32
N ASN A 108 11.57 -2.73 -1.66
CA ASN A 108 12.11 -2.88 -2.99
C ASN A 108 12.91 -4.19 -3.05
N SER A 109 13.32 -4.63 -4.25
CA SER A 109 13.95 -5.95 -4.46
C SER A 109 14.95 -6.38 -3.38
N HIS A 110 15.96 -5.55 -3.04
CA HIS A 110 16.99 -5.92 -2.06
C HIS A 110 16.97 -5.07 -0.78
N MET A 111 15.97 -4.22 -0.60
CA MET A 111 16.02 -3.19 0.43
C MET A 111 14.64 -2.86 0.98
N VAL A 112 14.58 -2.77 2.30
CA VAL A 112 13.41 -2.30 3.02
C VAL A 112 13.75 -0.94 3.63
N ARG A 113 12.85 0.00 3.44
CA ARG A 113 12.90 1.32 4.06
C ARG A 113 11.65 1.51 4.90
N VAL A 114 11.82 1.99 6.12
CA VAL A 114 10.73 2.37 7.01
C VAL A 114 10.74 3.88 7.15
N PHE A 115 9.59 4.49 6.96
CA PHE A 115 9.41 5.93 7.02
C PHE A 115 8.50 6.33 8.19
N ARG A 116 8.78 7.50 8.75
CA ARG A 116 7.96 8.18 9.78
C ARG A 116 7.51 9.56 9.27
N ASN A 117 6.59 10.19 9.98
CA ASN A 117 6.14 11.56 9.69
C ASN A 117 5.61 11.73 8.26
N LEU A 118 4.80 10.78 7.80
CA LEU A 118 4.31 10.72 6.41
C LEU A 118 3.43 11.92 6.00
N ASN A 119 2.93 12.68 6.97
CA ASN A 119 2.12 13.88 6.75
C ASN A 119 2.96 15.09 6.31
N HIS A 120 4.27 15.04 6.48
CA HIS A 120 5.17 16.09 6.00
C HIS A 120 5.35 15.99 4.48
N SER A 121 5.74 17.09 3.85
CA SER A 121 6.05 17.13 2.41
C SER A 121 7.10 16.09 2.02
N GLU A 122 8.04 15.82 2.93
CA GLU A 122 9.05 14.78 2.79
C GLU A 122 9.00 13.86 4.02
N PRO A 123 8.71 12.56 3.84
CA PRO A 123 8.72 11.61 4.95
C PRO A 123 10.15 11.34 5.41
N GLU A 124 10.35 11.24 6.71
CA GLU A 124 11.66 10.97 7.29
C GLU A 124 11.97 9.48 7.22
N LEU A 125 13.16 9.13 6.73
CA LEU A 125 13.66 7.75 6.76
C LEU A 125 14.01 7.36 8.20
N TYR A 126 13.24 6.44 8.77
CA TYR A 126 13.47 5.91 10.11
C TYR A 126 14.51 4.79 10.11
N LEU A 127 14.33 3.81 9.21
CA LEU A 127 15.21 2.64 9.13
C LEU A 127 15.42 2.24 7.67
N LYS A 128 16.64 1.81 7.35
CA LYS A 128 17.00 1.25 6.05
C LYS A 128 17.76 -0.04 6.28
N HIS A 129 17.21 -1.13 5.78
CA HIS A 129 17.86 -2.43 5.83
C HIS A 129 18.04 -2.96 4.41
N ARG A 130 19.25 -3.39 4.08
CA ARG A 130 19.59 -3.98 2.78
C ARG A 130 19.97 -5.44 3.00
N ILE A 131 19.33 -6.32 2.26
CA ILE A 131 19.65 -7.74 2.24
C ILE A 131 20.53 -8.01 1.02
N ILE A 132 21.50 -8.90 1.19
CA ILE A 132 22.44 -9.30 0.13
C ILE A 132 22.14 -10.76 -0.23
N GLY A 133 22.12 -11.05 -1.53
CA GLY A 133 22.03 -12.41 -2.05
C GLY A 133 20.63 -12.92 -2.36
N GLU A 134 19.57 -12.24 -1.90
CA GLU A 134 18.19 -12.62 -2.18
C GLU A 134 17.27 -11.42 -2.41
N ASP A 135 16.13 -11.69 -3.05
CA ASP A 135 15.06 -10.73 -3.28
C ASP A 135 14.01 -10.82 -2.18
N ILE A 136 13.52 -9.66 -1.77
CA ILE A 136 12.45 -9.51 -0.81
C ILE A 136 11.14 -9.44 -1.57
N VAL A 137 10.23 -10.34 -1.23
CA VAL A 137 8.93 -10.49 -1.87
C VAL A 137 7.85 -9.75 -1.11
N SER A 138 7.90 -9.76 0.23
CA SER A 138 6.89 -9.12 1.07
C SER A 138 7.48 -8.56 2.35
N ALA A 139 6.86 -7.51 2.88
CA ALA A 139 7.17 -6.95 4.18
C ALA A 139 5.87 -6.67 4.93
N GLN A 140 5.73 -7.19 6.16
CA GLN A 140 4.53 -7.01 6.96
C GLN A 140 4.88 -6.72 8.41
N PHE A 141 4.29 -5.65 8.97
CA PHE A 141 4.34 -5.42 10.40
C PHE A 141 3.45 -6.40 11.17
N ARG A 142 3.94 -6.88 12.30
CA ARG A 142 3.12 -7.64 13.25
C ARG A 142 2.25 -6.69 14.07
N PRO A 143 0.94 -6.96 14.20
CA PRO A 143 0.10 -6.23 15.14
C PRO A 143 0.63 -6.34 16.57
N PHE A 144 0.61 -5.24 17.33
CA PHE A 144 0.98 -5.16 18.75
C PHE A 144 2.43 -5.50 19.10
N GLU A 145 3.30 -5.71 18.10
CA GLU A 145 4.72 -5.98 18.29
C GLU A 145 5.56 -5.08 17.39
N ASP A 146 6.76 -4.73 17.85
CA ASP A 146 7.69 -3.89 17.10
C ASP A 146 8.57 -4.69 16.13
N PHE A 147 8.00 -5.70 15.46
CA PHE A 147 8.68 -6.51 14.46
C PHE A 147 8.06 -6.33 13.06
N CYS A 148 8.95 -6.15 12.07
CA CYS A 148 8.59 -6.23 10.64
C CYS A 148 9.17 -7.52 10.08
N ILE A 149 8.30 -8.38 9.54
CA ILE A 149 8.68 -9.65 8.94
C ILE A 149 8.91 -9.44 7.45
N LEU A 150 10.02 -9.98 6.94
CA LEU A 150 10.40 -9.92 5.54
C LEU A 150 10.30 -11.32 4.93
N GLY A 151 9.43 -11.49 3.94
CA GLY A 151 9.36 -12.70 3.13
C GLY A 151 10.36 -12.60 1.97
N ARG A 152 11.21 -13.62 1.83
CA ARG A 152 12.30 -13.66 0.84
C ARG A 152 12.00 -14.70 -0.24
N SER A 153 12.67 -14.58 -1.39
CA SER A 153 12.54 -15.57 -2.46
C SER A 153 13.00 -16.97 -2.05
N GLY A 154 13.94 -17.07 -1.09
CA GLY A 154 14.47 -18.33 -0.56
C GLY A 154 13.64 -18.98 0.56
N GLY A 155 12.56 -18.34 1.03
CA GLY A 155 11.81 -18.78 2.22
C GLY A 155 12.02 -17.87 3.43
#